data_AF-E9S7G2-F1
#
_entry.id   AF-E9S7G2-F1
#
_cell.length_a   1.000
_cell.length_b   1.000
_cell.length_c   1.000
_cell.angle_alpha   90.00
_cell.angle_beta   90.00
_cell.angle_gamma   90.00
#
_symmetry.space_group_name_H-M   'P 1'
#
loop_
_entity.id
_entity.type
_entity.pdbx_description
1 polymer ?
#
loop_
_entity_poly.entity_id
_entity_poly.type
_entity_poly.pdbx_seq_one_letter_code
_entity_poly.pdbx_strand_id
1 'polypeptide(L)' 'MENVGADHLSALEKNVRAIKFYQRYGFKLTQKRKAVDDTEEFLIKLMI' A
#
# COMPACT_ATOMS: atom_id res chain seq x y z
N MET A 1 6.65 -4.67 -20.52
CA MET A 1 6.22 -4.59 -19.11
C MET A 1 4.72 -4.38 -19.16
N GLU A 2 3.93 -5.43 -18.92
CA GLU A 2 2.46 -5.34 -19.02
C GLU A 2 1.93 -4.35 -17.99
N ASN A 3 1.18 -3.36 -18.44
CA ASN A 3 0.46 -2.44 -17.57
C ASN A 3 -0.82 -3.15 -17.12
N VAL A 4 -0.72 -3.97 -16.07
CA VAL A 4 -1.89 -4.41 -15.32
C VAL A 4 -2.47 -3.15 -14.68
N GLY A 5 -3.60 -2.66 -15.19
CA GLY A 5 -4.25 -1.40 -14.78
C GLY A 5 -4.75 -1.39 -13.33
N ALA A 6 -3.85 -1.63 -12.38
CA ALA A 6 -4.08 -1.61 -10.96
C ALA A 6 -4.20 -0.14 -10.52
N ASP A 7 -5.42 0.24 -10.19
CA ASP A 7 -5.77 1.53 -9.57
C ASP A 7 -5.47 1.54 -8.06
N HIS A 8 -5.09 0.38 -7.48
CA HIS A 8 -4.76 0.27 -6.07
C HIS A 8 -3.73 -0.82 -5.75
N LEU A 9 -3.06 -0.64 -4.61
CA LEU A 9 -2.15 -1.62 -4.03
C LEU A 9 -2.26 -1.60 -2.49
N SER A 10 -1.69 -2.60 -1.84
CA SER A 10 -1.53 -2.63 -0.39
C SER A 10 -0.07 -2.74 -0.01
N ALA A 11 0.32 -2.08 1.07
CA ALA A 11 1.67 -2.16 1.64
C ALA A 11 1.57 -2.43 3.15
N LEU A 12 2.57 -3.11 3.71
CA LEU A 12 2.68 -3.20 5.18
C LEU A 12 2.91 -1.79 5.74
N GLU A 13 2.12 -1.43 6.74
CA GLU A 13 2.13 -0.11 7.39
C GLU A 13 3.53 0.25 7.91
N LYS A 14 4.24 -0.74 8.47
CA LYS A 14 5.61 -0.58 8.95
C LYS A 14 6.67 -0.42 7.84
N ASN A 15 6.34 -0.75 6.59
CA ASN A 15 7.28 -0.66 5.47
C ASN A 15 7.30 0.75 4.86
N VAL A 16 7.85 1.70 5.64
CA VAL A 16 7.96 3.11 5.26
C VAL A 16 8.70 3.31 3.93
N ARG A 17 9.66 2.42 3.59
CA ARG A 17 10.39 2.49 2.32
C ARG A 17 9.48 2.19 1.13
N ALA A 18 8.69 1.13 1.20
CA ALA A 18 7.72 0.80 0.15
C ALA A 18 6.65 1.90 0.01
N ILE A 19 6.11 2.39 1.13
CA ILE A 19 5.12 3.47 1.12
C ILE A 19 5.66 4.73 0.43
N LYS A 20 6.86 5.18 0.81
CA LYS A 20 7.51 6.34 0.17
C LYS A 20 7.81 6.10 -1.31
N PHE A 21 8.17 4.87 -1.69
CA PHE A 21 8.34 4.50 -3.09
C PHE A 21 7.02 4.68 -3.85
N TYR A 22 5.93 4.09 -3.39
CA TYR A 22 4.62 4.20 -4.07
C TYR A 22 4.10 5.65 -4.13
N GLN A 23 4.28 6.43 -3.06
CA GLN A 23 3.91 7.85 -3.05
C GLN A 23 4.66 8.68 -4.10
N ARG A 24 5.94 8.36 -4.38
CA ARG A 24 6.70 9.01 -5.46
C ARG A 24 6.14 8.71 -6.85
N TYR A 25 5.46 7.58 -7.03
CA TYR A 25 4.82 7.19 -8.29
C TYR A 25 3.33 7.59 -8.36
N GLY A 26 2.84 8.43 -7.44
CA GLY A 26 1.49 9.00 -7.50
C GLY A 26 0.45 8.31 -6.62
N PHE A 27 0.77 7.15 -6.03
CA PHE A 27 -0.14 6.47 -5.12
C PHE A 27 -0.31 7.25 -3.81
N LYS A 28 -1.55 7.46 -3.40
CA LYS A 28 -1.90 8.17 -2.15
C LYS A 28 -2.39 7.19 -1.11
N LEU A 29 -2.01 7.44 0.14
CA LEU A 29 -2.55 6.72 1.30
C LEU A 29 -4.06 6.92 1.35
N THR A 30 -4.78 5.84 1.59
CA THR A 30 -6.20 5.90 1.95
C THR A 30 -6.37 5.73 3.46
N GLN A 31 -7.60 5.88 3.95
CA GLN A 31 -7.94 5.56 5.34
C GLN A 31 -8.24 4.07 5.56
N LYS A 32 -8.06 3.21 4.54
CA LYS A 32 -8.32 1.78 4.66
C LYS A 32 -7.08 1.06 5.20
N ARG A 33 -7.29 0.39 6.33
CA ARG A 33 -6.31 -0.41 7.07
C ARG A 33 -6.90 -1.78 7.36
N LYS A 34 -6.12 -2.84 7.17
CA LYS A 34 -6.51 -4.24 7.44
C LYS A 34 -5.48 -4.88 8.35
N ALA A 35 -5.91 -5.48 9.46
CA ALA A 35 -5.03 -6.31 10.29
C ALA A 35 -4.58 -7.56 9.53
N VAL A 36 -3.34 -7.98 9.73
CA VAL A 36 -2.84 -9.24 9.22
C VAL A 36 -3.00 -10.28 10.31
N ASP A 37 -3.74 -11.34 10.01
CA ASP A 37 -4.06 -12.41 10.97
C ASP A 37 -2.78 -13.01 11.56
N ASP A 38 -2.85 -13.34 12.86
CA ASP A 38 -1.74 -13.88 13.65
C ASP A 38 -0.47 -12.99 13.72
N THR A 39 -0.62 -11.68 13.48
CA THR A 39 0.46 -10.70 13.63
C THR A 39 -0.02 -9.38 14.25
N GLU A 40 0.91 -8.57 14.74
CA GLU A 40 0.64 -7.17 15.14
C GLU A 40 0.71 -6.19 13.94
N GLU A 41 0.75 -6.71 12.71
CA GLU A 41 0.96 -5.92 11.51
C GLU A 41 -0.34 -5.53 10.81
N PHE A 42 -0.24 -4.45 10.03
CA PHE A 42 -1.37 -3.91 9.29
C PHE A 42 -0.96 -3.67 7.84
N LEU A 43 -1.88 -3.97 6.93
CA LEU A 43 -1.83 -3.53 5.55
C LEU A 43 -2.59 -2.22 5.41
N ILE A 44 -2.01 -1.27 4.69
CA ILE A 44 -2.66 -0.03 4.29
C ILE A 44 -2.89 -0.04 2.78
N LYS A 45 -4.05 0.47 2.35
CA LYS A 45 -4.37 0.59 0.93
C LYS A 45 -3.90 1.93 0.38
N LEU A 46 -3.25 1.90 -0.79
CA LEU A 46 -2.93 3.08 -1.59
C LEU A 46 -3.67 3.03 -2.94
N MET A 47 -4.00 4.19 -3.49
CA MET A 47 -4.68 4.32 -4.79
C MET A 47 -4.01 5.39 -5.65
N ILE A 48 -3.97 5.22 -6.97
CA ILE A 48 -3.39 6.17 -7.94
C ILE A 48 -4.46 6.97 -8.67
#